data_AF-S8DTV0-F1
#
_entry.id   AF-S8DTV0-F1
#
_cell.length_a   1.000
_cell.length_b   1.000
_cell.length_c   1.000
_cell.angle_alpha   90.00
_cell.angle_beta   90.00
_cell.angle_gamma   90.00
#
_symmetry.space_group_name_H-M   'P 1'
#
loop_
_entity.id
_entity.type
_entity.pdbx_description
1 polymer ?
#
loop_
_entity_poly.entity_id
_entity_poly.type
_entity_poly.pdbx_seq_one_letter_code
_entity_poly.pdbx_strand_id
1 'polypeptide(L)'
;LKMNECPSLRETLLRSRCHKGRLLYYFRPQQRNVTEGKETVSSWCGWHTDHGCITGLTRGMFMKDGVESGCSGSSAGFYVRARSGEIVKVVFGEEEIAFQVGEITEVLSRGRLCATPHCVNAPDGEAVERSVFALFMQPDW
;
A
#
# COMPACT_ATOMS: atom_id res chain seq x y z
N LEU A 1 -17.44 -24.59 -27.60
CA LEU A 1 -17.50 -23.41 -26.70
C LEU A 1 -16.46 -22.43 -27.19
N LYS A 2 -16.87 -21.30 -27.81
CA LYS A 2 -15.91 -20.21 -28.07
C LYS A 2 -15.49 -19.68 -26.70
N MET A 3 -14.23 -19.84 -26.35
CA MET A 3 -13.68 -19.09 -25.22
C MET A 3 -13.84 -17.61 -25.60
N ASN A 4 -14.75 -16.91 -24.94
CA ASN A 4 -14.71 -15.45 -24.95
C ASN A 4 -13.33 -15.07 -24.42
N GLU A 5 -12.55 -14.32 -25.20
CA GLU A 5 -11.28 -13.80 -24.74
C GLU A 5 -11.53 -13.03 -23.45
N CYS A 6 -10.74 -13.34 -22.41
CA CYS A 6 -10.81 -12.61 -21.16
C CYS A 6 -10.41 -11.16 -21.47
N PRO A 7 -11.23 -10.15 -21.11
CA PRO A 7 -10.91 -8.77 -21.41
C PRO A 7 -9.54 -8.41 -20.84
N SER A 8 -8.78 -7.61 -21.59
CA SER A 8 -7.48 -7.16 -21.12
C SER A 8 -7.60 -6.39 -19.81
N LEU A 9 -6.51 -6.30 -19.05
CA LEU A 9 -6.46 -5.49 -17.83
C LEU A 9 -6.91 -4.05 -18.12
N ARG A 10 -6.46 -3.47 -19.23
CA ARG A 10 -6.85 -2.12 -19.66
C ARG A 10 -8.37 -2.01 -19.87
N GLU A 11 -8.99 -2.94 -20.57
CA GLU A 11 -10.43 -2.91 -20.81
C GLU A 11 -11.23 -3.13 -19.53
N THR A 12 -10.75 -4.02 -18.66
CA THR A 12 -11.33 -4.26 -17.33
C THR A 12 -11.34 -2.98 -16.51
N LEU A 13 -10.21 -2.26 -16.46
CA LEU A 13 -10.10 -1.02 -15.71
C LEU A 13 -10.95 0.10 -16.32
N LEU A 14 -10.93 0.28 -17.65
CA LEU A 14 -11.68 1.36 -18.30
C LEU A 14 -13.20 1.21 -18.18
N ARG A 15 -13.71 -0.02 -18.10
CA ARG A 15 -15.16 -0.29 -18.05
C ARG A 15 -15.69 -0.46 -16.63
N SER A 16 -14.83 -0.78 -15.68
CA SER A 16 -15.25 -1.02 -14.31
C SER A 16 -15.83 0.24 -13.68
N ARG A 17 -16.97 0.07 -13.02
CA ARG A 17 -17.62 1.14 -12.25
C ARG A 17 -17.36 0.99 -10.75
N CYS A 18 -16.46 0.07 -10.41
CA CYS A 18 -16.31 -0.44 -9.06
C CYS A 18 -15.00 -0.06 -8.41
N HIS A 19 -14.31 0.95 -8.94
CA HIS A 19 -13.16 1.53 -8.28
C HIS A 19 -13.56 2.05 -6.89
N LYS A 20 -12.70 1.81 -5.88
CA LYS A 20 -12.96 2.21 -4.49
C LYS A 20 -11.81 3.05 -3.98
N GLY A 21 -12.11 4.25 -3.47
CA GLY A 21 -11.15 5.07 -2.76
C GLY A 21 -11.18 4.77 -1.26
N ARG A 22 -10.02 4.76 -0.62
CA ARG A 22 -9.88 4.64 0.84
C ARG A 22 -8.95 5.74 1.33
N LEU A 23 -9.51 6.63 2.14
CA LEU A 23 -8.74 7.56 2.96
C LEU A 23 -8.33 6.83 4.24
N LEU A 24 -7.05 6.82 4.53
CA LEU A 24 -6.47 6.15 5.69
C LEU A 24 -5.85 7.20 6.60
N TYR A 25 -6.13 7.07 7.90
CA TYR A 25 -5.52 7.84 8.97
C TYR A 25 -4.91 6.90 10.00
N TYR A 26 -3.61 6.99 10.19
CA TYR A 26 -2.86 6.25 11.19
C TYR A 26 -2.58 7.18 12.37
N PHE A 27 -3.15 6.83 13.53
CA PHE A 27 -2.97 7.57 14.76
C PHE A 27 -1.53 7.44 15.30
N ARG A 28 -1.12 8.43 16.10
CA ARG A 28 0.14 8.40 16.84
C ARG A 28 0.21 7.13 17.68
N PRO A 29 1.28 6.34 17.59
CA PRO A 29 1.46 5.24 18.53
C PRO A 29 1.57 5.81 19.96
N GLN A 30 0.74 5.33 20.87
CA GLN A 30 0.95 5.57 22.31
C GLN A 30 2.24 4.86 22.72
N GLN A 31 3.04 5.48 23.60
CA GLN A 31 4.34 4.95 24.03
C GLN A 31 4.25 3.44 24.31
N ARG A 32 4.96 2.65 23.50
CA ARG A 32 5.10 1.22 23.76
C ARG A 32 5.99 1.06 24.98
N ASN A 33 5.48 0.43 26.04
CA ASN A 33 6.35 -0.24 27.00
C ASN A 33 7.09 -1.31 26.22
N VAL A 34 8.40 -1.11 26.01
CA VAL A 34 9.25 -2.06 25.29
C VAL A 34 9.34 -3.33 26.13
N THR A 35 8.47 -4.30 25.87
CA THR A 35 8.75 -5.69 26.21
C THR A 35 9.56 -6.29 25.08
N GLU A 36 10.79 -6.68 25.40
CA GLU A 36 11.75 -7.34 24.50
C GLU A 36 11.09 -8.50 23.74
N GLY A 37 10.96 -8.38 22.42
CA GLY A 37 10.42 -9.45 21.60
C GLY A 37 10.16 -9.03 20.15
N LYS A 38 11.18 -9.17 19.29
CA LYS A 38 11.16 -9.09 17.82
C LYS A 38 10.26 -8.00 17.23
N GLU A 39 10.85 -6.85 16.92
CA GLU A 39 10.24 -5.80 16.10
C GLU A 39 9.79 -6.35 14.74
N THR A 40 8.50 -6.64 14.61
CA THR A 40 7.90 -6.98 13.32
C THR A 40 7.51 -5.66 12.63
N VAL A 41 8.26 -5.28 11.61
CA VAL A 41 7.94 -4.14 10.72
C VAL A 41 6.53 -4.37 10.14
N SER A 42 5.50 -3.70 10.70
CA SER A 42 4.09 -3.73 10.26
C SER A 42 3.09 -3.15 11.29
N SER A 43 3.53 -2.29 12.21
CA SER A 43 2.72 -1.90 13.37
C SER A 43 1.45 -1.10 13.08
N TRP A 44 1.40 -0.37 11.96
CA TRP A 44 0.21 0.37 11.53
C TRP A 44 -0.68 -0.44 10.59
N CYS A 45 -0.08 -1.27 9.74
CA CYS A 45 -0.78 -2.18 8.86
C CYS A 45 0.08 -3.43 8.62
N GLY A 46 -0.51 -4.60 8.86
CA GLY A 46 0.09 -5.92 8.64
C GLY A 46 0.58 -6.12 7.20
N TRP A 47 1.47 -7.09 7.01
CA TRP A 47 1.81 -7.58 5.67
C TRP A 47 0.59 -8.16 4.97
N HIS A 48 0.28 -7.67 3.78
CA HIS A 48 -0.83 -8.14 2.95
C HIS A 48 -0.62 -7.82 1.47
N THR A 49 -1.53 -8.31 0.65
CA THR A 49 -1.69 -8.01 -0.78
C THR A 49 -3.06 -7.39 -0.99
N ASP A 50 -3.19 -6.52 -2.00
CA ASP A 50 -4.49 -5.97 -2.36
C ASP A 50 -5.24 -6.94 -3.27
N HIS A 51 -6.54 -7.11 -3.03
CA HIS A 51 -7.39 -8.00 -3.81
C HIS A 51 -7.69 -7.48 -5.23
N GLY A 52 -7.57 -6.17 -5.48
CA GLY A 52 -7.92 -5.55 -6.76
C GLY A 52 -6.99 -5.91 -7.92
N CYS A 53 -7.15 -5.22 -9.05
CA CYS A 53 -6.21 -5.34 -10.17
C CYS A 53 -4.95 -4.51 -9.93
N ILE A 54 -5.13 -3.21 -9.67
CA ILE A 54 -4.06 -2.24 -9.44
C ILE A 54 -4.51 -1.32 -8.31
N THR A 55 -3.58 -0.91 -7.44
CA THR A 55 -3.83 0.14 -6.46
C THR A 55 -2.94 1.34 -6.75
N GLY A 56 -3.55 2.50 -6.91
CA GLY A 56 -2.83 3.78 -6.93
C GLY A 56 -2.73 4.35 -5.51
N LEU A 57 -1.56 4.83 -5.12
CA LEU A 57 -1.32 5.42 -3.80
C LEU A 57 -0.71 6.81 -3.92
N THR A 58 -1.27 7.77 -3.18
CA THR A 58 -0.61 9.06 -2.96
C THR A 58 0.53 8.91 -1.96
N ARG A 59 1.42 9.91 -1.90
CA ARG A 59 2.44 9.98 -0.86
C ARG A 59 1.76 9.98 0.52
N GLY A 60 2.38 9.29 1.48
CA GLY A 60 1.98 9.41 2.88
C GLY A 60 2.36 10.80 3.42
N MET A 61 1.37 11.54 3.92
CA MET A 61 1.59 12.79 4.65
C MET A 61 1.80 12.46 6.12
N PHE A 62 2.90 12.93 6.70
CA PHE A 62 3.20 12.76 8.11
C PHE A 62 2.90 14.05 8.85
N MET A 63 2.07 13.98 9.87
CA MET A 63 1.61 15.14 10.62
C MET A 63 2.11 15.07 12.05
N LYS A 64 2.57 16.20 12.57
CA LYS A 64 2.90 16.39 13.98
C LYS A 64 2.21 17.66 14.45
N ASP A 65 1.30 17.51 15.41
CA ASP A 65 0.55 18.63 16.00
C ASP A 65 -0.15 19.53 14.96
N GLY A 66 -0.70 18.91 13.91
CA GLY A 66 -1.41 19.60 12.84
C GLY A 66 -0.53 20.23 11.75
N VAL A 67 0.79 20.09 11.85
CA VAL A 67 1.75 20.58 10.86
C VAL A 67 2.36 19.39 10.11
N GLU A 68 2.45 19.48 8.79
CA GLU A 68 3.18 18.46 8.01
C GLU A 68 4.66 18.50 8.38
N SER A 69 5.18 17.35 8.79
CA SER A 69 6.58 17.16 9.11
C SER A 69 7.17 16.15 8.16
N GLY A 70 8.39 16.40 7.71
CA GLY A 70 9.18 15.35 7.09
C GLY A 70 9.31 14.14 8.02
N CYS A 71 9.40 12.96 7.43
CA CYS A 71 9.68 11.72 8.16
C CYS A 71 11.02 11.12 7.68
N SER A 72 11.99 12.02 7.43
CA SER A 72 13.33 11.66 6.96
C SER A 72 14.11 11.03 8.10
N GLY A 73 14.36 9.72 8.01
CA GLY A 73 15.21 8.97 8.95
C GLY A 73 14.48 8.07 9.94
N SER A 74 13.14 8.11 10.02
CA SER A 74 12.39 7.20 10.90
C SER A 74 12.18 5.82 10.24
N SER A 75 11.90 4.80 11.04
CA SER A 75 11.37 3.50 10.60
C SER A 75 9.91 3.57 10.14
N ALA A 76 9.26 4.73 10.22
CA ALA A 76 7.87 4.89 9.81
C ALA A 76 7.76 4.95 8.29
N GLY A 77 6.78 4.24 7.74
CA GLY A 77 6.47 4.38 6.32
C GLY A 77 5.87 3.15 5.68
N PHE A 78 5.87 3.20 4.36
CA PHE A 78 5.31 2.18 3.49
C PHE A 78 6.43 1.25 3.02
N TYR A 79 6.24 -0.06 3.25
CA TYR A 79 7.23 -1.08 2.93
C TYR A 79 6.63 -2.08 1.95
N VAL A 80 7.42 -2.49 0.98
CA VAL A 80 7.06 -3.53 0.02
C VAL A 80 8.07 -4.66 0.07
N ARG A 81 7.61 -5.87 -0.27
CA ARG A 81 8.48 -7.02 -0.47
C ARG A 81 8.69 -7.23 -1.97
N ALA A 82 9.92 -7.03 -2.44
CA ALA A 82 10.30 -7.27 -3.81
C ALA A 82 10.25 -8.77 -4.15
N ARG A 83 10.26 -9.11 -5.44
CA ARG A 83 10.30 -10.52 -5.91
C ARG A 83 11.55 -11.26 -5.44
N SER A 84 12.65 -10.55 -5.21
CA SER A 84 13.88 -11.09 -4.59
C SER A 84 13.70 -11.52 -3.13
N GLY A 85 12.57 -11.14 -2.51
CA GLY A 85 12.31 -11.30 -1.08
C GLY A 85 12.79 -10.13 -0.24
N GLU A 86 13.53 -9.18 -0.82
CA GLU A 86 14.02 -7.96 -0.18
C GLU A 86 12.87 -7.07 0.28
N ILE A 87 12.98 -6.49 1.47
CA ILE A 87 12.03 -5.51 2.00
C ILE A 87 12.58 -4.11 1.70
N VAL A 88 11.79 -3.31 0.99
CA VAL A 88 12.17 -1.95 0.58
C VAL A 88 11.22 -0.95 1.19
N LYS A 89 11.76 0.08 1.85
CA LYS A 89 10.99 1.27 2.24
C LYS A 89 10.75 2.11 0.98
N VAL A 90 9.50 2.24 0.56
CA VAL A 90 9.16 2.96 -0.66
C VAL A 90 9.03 4.45 -0.36
N VAL A 91 9.74 5.26 -1.13
CA VAL A 91 9.73 6.72 -1.05
C VAL A 91 9.47 7.27 -2.44
N PHE A 92 8.55 8.22 -2.53
CA PHE A 92 8.18 8.93 -3.74
C PHE A 92 7.75 10.36 -3.38
N GLY A 93 7.84 11.26 -4.35
CA GLY A 93 7.65 12.70 -4.21
C GLY A 93 6.21 13.12 -3.94
N GLU A 94 6.04 14.39 -3.62
CA GLU A 94 4.73 15.00 -3.31
C GLU A 94 3.77 14.97 -4.50
N GLU A 95 4.29 15.22 -5.71
CA GLU A 95 3.54 15.23 -6.96
C GLU A 95 3.57 13.87 -7.69
N GLU A 96 3.84 12.79 -6.95
CA GLU A 96 3.97 11.44 -7.51
C GLU A 96 2.87 10.51 -6.98
N ILE A 97 2.43 9.61 -7.86
CA ILE A 97 1.50 8.52 -7.53
C ILE A 97 2.23 7.20 -7.76
N ALA A 98 2.25 6.36 -6.73
CA ALA A 98 2.76 5.00 -6.84
C ALA A 98 1.66 4.05 -7.29
N PHE A 99 2.02 3.04 -8.09
CA PHE A 99 1.11 1.97 -8.49
C PHE A 99 1.66 0.63 -8.02
N GLN A 100 0.78 -0.20 -7.45
CA GLN A 100 1.09 -1.57 -7.09
C GLN A 100 0.12 -2.56 -7.72
N VAL A 101 0.61 -3.76 -8.00
CA VAL A 101 -0.16 -4.86 -8.57
C VAL A 101 -0.94 -5.58 -7.46
N GLY A 102 -2.22 -5.88 -7.71
CA GLY A 102 -3.05 -6.70 -6.84
C GLY A 102 -3.28 -8.12 -7.36
N GLU A 103 -3.93 -8.93 -6.54
CA GLU A 103 -4.11 -10.39 -6.73
C GLU A 103 -4.89 -10.75 -7.98
N ILE A 104 -5.90 -9.96 -8.37
CA ILE A 104 -6.65 -10.24 -9.60
C ILE A 104 -5.73 -10.14 -10.82
N THR A 105 -4.83 -9.16 -10.87
CA THR A 105 -3.87 -9.04 -11.98
C THR A 105 -2.89 -10.20 -11.98
N GLU A 106 -2.48 -10.69 -10.81
CA GLU A 106 -1.64 -11.88 -10.71
C GLU A 106 -2.33 -13.12 -11.31
N VAL A 107 -3.59 -13.36 -10.94
CA VAL A 107 -4.40 -14.46 -11.49
C VAL A 107 -4.59 -14.33 -13.00
N LEU A 108 -5.04 -13.15 -13.47
CA LEU A 108 -5.30 -12.90 -14.89
C LEU A 108 -4.03 -13.01 -15.75
N SER A 109 -2.90 -12.60 -15.21
CA SER A 109 -1.60 -12.70 -15.90
C SER A 109 -0.97 -14.08 -15.81
N ARG A 110 -1.59 -15.02 -15.07
CA ARG A 110 -1.05 -16.36 -14.78
C ARG A 110 0.33 -16.29 -14.12
N GLY A 111 0.48 -15.39 -13.15
CA GLY A 111 1.71 -15.20 -12.37
C GLY A 111 2.83 -14.44 -13.08
N ARG A 112 2.59 -13.88 -14.28
CA ARG A 112 3.59 -13.02 -14.96
C ARG A 112 3.77 -11.68 -14.25
N LEU A 113 2.69 -11.17 -13.68
CA LEU A 113 2.69 -10.08 -12.72
C LEU A 113 2.34 -10.69 -11.36
N CYS A 114 2.94 -10.18 -10.29
CA CYS A 114 2.71 -10.69 -8.93
C CYS A 114 2.11 -9.58 -8.09
N ALA A 115 1.11 -9.91 -7.27
CA ALA A 115 0.58 -9.01 -6.27
C ALA A 115 1.73 -8.59 -5.35
N THR A 116 1.83 -7.29 -5.07
CA THR A 116 2.96 -6.74 -4.32
C THR A 116 2.66 -6.80 -2.82
N PRO A 117 3.33 -7.67 -2.04
CA PRO A 117 3.11 -7.72 -0.60
C PRO A 117 3.65 -6.44 0.04
N HIS A 118 2.87 -5.84 0.93
CA HIS A 118 3.20 -4.57 1.53
C HIS A 118 2.67 -4.43 2.96
N CYS A 119 3.27 -3.53 3.72
CA CYS A 119 2.86 -3.20 5.08
C CYS A 119 3.11 -1.71 5.36
N VAL A 120 2.58 -1.23 6.48
CA VAL A 120 2.85 0.13 6.97
C VAL A 120 3.39 0.04 8.38
N ASN A 121 4.57 0.62 8.61
CA ASN A 121 5.19 0.67 9.92
C ASN A 121 5.02 2.05 10.55
N ALA A 122 4.67 2.06 11.83
CA ALA A 122 4.69 3.24 12.69
C ALA A 122 6.13 3.62 13.06
N PRO A 123 6.39 4.89 13.42
CA PRO A 123 7.68 5.31 13.94
C PRO A 123 8.01 4.64 15.28
N ASP A 124 9.31 4.55 15.57
CA ASP A 124 9.81 4.23 16.91
C ASP A 124 9.95 5.52 17.71
N GLY A 125 9.19 5.66 18.80
CA GLY A 125 9.31 6.79 19.74
C GLY A 125 8.87 8.16 19.23
N GLU A 126 8.65 8.36 17.92
CA GLU A 126 8.11 9.61 17.39
C GLU A 126 6.58 9.65 17.45
N ALA A 127 6.04 10.72 18.00
CA ALA A 127 4.60 10.97 18.04
C ALA A 127 4.12 11.61 16.73
N VAL A 128 4.18 10.89 15.61
CA VAL A 128 3.66 11.34 14.30
C VAL A 128 2.43 10.55 13.86
N GLU A 129 1.55 11.22 13.14
CA GLU A 129 0.35 10.69 12.49
C GLU A 129 0.64 10.54 11.01
N ARG A 130 -0.06 9.63 10.33
CA ARG A 130 0.11 9.45 8.89
C ARG A 130 -1.22 9.39 8.18
N SER A 131 -1.37 10.16 7.10
CA SER A 131 -2.54 10.10 6.21
C SER A 131 -2.13 9.65 4.81
N VAL A 132 -2.95 8.87 4.13
CA VAL A 132 -2.73 8.47 2.74
C VAL A 132 -4.06 8.18 2.03
N PHE A 133 -4.12 8.42 0.72
CA PHE A 133 -5.22 7.98 -0.12
C PHE A 133 -4.78 6.78 -0.98
N ALA A 134 -5.61 5.73 -0.95
CA ALA A 134 -5.45 4.56 -1.80
C ALA A 134 -6.67 4.41 -2.73
N LEU A 135 -6.43 4.22 -4.02
CA LEU A 135 -7.45 3.96 -5.03
C LEU A 135 -7.32 2.53 -5.55
N PHE A 136 -8.27 1.67 -5.17
CA PHE A 136 -8.35 0.28 -5.61
C PHE A 136 -9.08 0.20 -6.94
N MET A 137 -8.34 -0.09 -8.01
CA MET A 137 -8.88 -0.34 -9.33
C MET A 137 -9.12 -1.84 -9.50
N GLN A 138 -10.38 -2.25 -9.68
CA GLN A 138 -10.83 -3.64 -9.68
C GLN A 138 -11.85 -3.90 -10.81
N PRO A 139 -12.14 -5.16 -11.16
CA PRO A 139 -13.18 -5.51 -12.14
C PRO A 139 -14.58 -5.10 -11.67
N ASP A 140 -15.55 -5.15 -12.59
CA ASP A 140 -16.97 -5.02 -12.25
C ASP A 140 -17.47 -6.30 -11.53
N TRP A 141 -18.53 -6.18 -10.73
CA TRP A 141 -19.19 -7.30 -10.05
C TRP A 141 -20.28 -7.94 -10.91
#